data_AF-A0A6G9HA00-F1
#
_entry.id   AF-A0A6G9HA00-F1
#
_cell.length_a   1.000
_cell.length_b   1.000
_cell.length_c   1.000
_cell.angle_alpha   90.00
_cell.angle_beta   90.00
_cell.angle_gamma   90.00
#
_symmetry.space_group_name_H-M   'P 1'
#
loop_
_entity.id
_entity.type
_entity.pdbx_description
1 polymer ?
#
loop_
_entity_poly.entity_id
_entity_poly.type
_entity_poly.pdbx_seq_one_letter_code
_entity_poly.pdbx_strand_id
1 'polypeptide(L)'
;MARLVLCDHAVDVAEGATGLVATGNDPDTGPGGRVSQAFQLVEFAERALVPAVVFERERGSSWTEIAPYLGIGPAEVEERFAAHPDHWNTAFEVPYRLDDTGRKRVPQLPTAAYDPVWACDRLDTWARNRLVLVNDERPVSSGLGRAAPEEELPPVTP
;
A
#
# COMPACT_ATOMS: atom_id res chain seq x y z
N MET A 1 -14.25 9.25 8.27
CA MET A 1 -14.05 9.03 6.81
C MET A 1 -12.65 8.48 6.53
N ALA A 2 -11.65 8.79 7.37
CA ALA A 2 -10.27 8.30 7.21
C ALA A 2 -10.16 6.78 7.17
N ARG A 3 -11.04 6.05 7.87
CA ARG A 3 -11.12 4.58 7.81
C ARG A 3 -11.32 4.02 6.41
N LEU A 4 -12.10 4.70 5.58
CA LEU A 4 -12.41 4.28 4.21
C LEU A 4 -11.21 4.51 3.29
N VAL A 5 -10.55 5.66 3.42
CA VAL A 5 -9.28 5.94 2.73
C VAL A 5 -8.18 4.97 3.15
N LEU A 6 -8.12 4.61 4.44
CA LEU A 6 -7.21 3.56 4.91
C LEU A 6 -7.50 2.21 4.23
N CYS A 7 -8.76 1.79 4.11
CA CYS A 7 -9.11 0.59 3.35
C CYS A 7 -8.66 0.68 1.89
N ASP A 8 -8.91 1.82 1.25
CA ASP A 8 -8.57 2.07 -0.15
C ASP A 8 -7.06 1.94 -0.40
N HIS A 9 -6.23 2.55 0.45
CA HIS A 9 -4.77 2.41 0.37
C HIS A 9 -4.27 1.02 0.80
N ALA A 10 -4.95 0.34 1.71
CA ALA A 10 -4.60 -1.03 2.09
C ALA A 10 -4.78 -2.02 0.92
N VAL A 11 -5.71 -1.75 0.00
CA VAL A 11 -5.82 -2.52 -1.26
C VAL A 11 -4.56 -2.37 -2.10
N ASP A 12 -4.04 -1.15 -2.27
CA ASP A 12 -2.82 -0.91 -3.05
C ASP A 12 -1.61 -1.62 -2.43
N VAL A 13 -1.51 -1.64 -1.10
CA VAL A 13 -0.49 -2.42 -0.36
C VAL A 13 -0.65 -3.92 -0.64
N ALA A 14 -1.87 -4.46 -0.55
CA ALA A 14 -2.14 -5.87 -0.77
C ALA A 14 -1.86 -6.30 -2.22
N GLU A 15 -2.23 -5.46 -3.19
CA GLU A 15 -1.97 -5.71 -4.62
C GLU A 15 -0.48 -5.58 -4.94
N GLY A 16 0.21 -4.58 -4.40
CA GLY A 16 1.66 -4.42 -4.53
C GLY A 16 2.42 -5.62 -3.96
N ALA A 17 2.03 -6.09 -2.77
CA ALA A 17 2.60 -7.29 -2.16
C ALA A 17 2.32 -8.55 -3.00
N THR A 18 1.09 -8.69 -3.52
CA THR A 18 0.72 -9.80 -4.41
C THR A 18 1.58 -9.81 -5.68
N GLY A 19 1.86 -8.64 -6.26
CA GLY A 19 2.70 -8.51 -7.45
C GLY A 19 4.15 -8.99 -7.25
N LEU A 20 4.66 -8.87 -6.02
CA LEU A 20 5.99 -9.37 -5.65
C LEU A 20 6.03 -10.90 -5.41
N VAL A 21 4.89 -11.51 -5.06
CA VAL A 21 4.81 -12.95 -4.83
C VAL A 21 4.85 -13.75 -6.14
N ALA A 22 4.28 -13.20 -7.21
CA ALA A 22 4.22 -13.87 -8.50
C ALA A 22 5.58 -13.87 -9.21
N THR A 23 6.17 -15.05 -9.40
CA THR A 23 7.47 -15.24 -10.07
C THR A 23 7.37 -15.38 -11.59
N GLY A 24 6.18 -15.66 -12.12
CA GLY A 24 5.96 -15.88 -13.56
C GLY A 24 6.38 -14.72 -14.47
N ASN A 25 6.41 -13.50 -13.95
CA ASN A 25 6.80 -12.29 -14.70
C ASN A 25 8.28 -11.91 -14.51
N ASP A 26 9.09 -12.73 -13.84
CA ASP A 26 10.53 -12.49 -13.68
C ASP A 26 11.27 -12.32 -15.02
N PRO A 27 11.00 -13.12 -16.08
CA PRO A 27 11.69 -12.97 -17.37
C PRO A 27 11.43 -11.62 -18.04
N ASP A 28 10.25 -11.02 -17.80
CA ASP A 28 9.86 -9.72 -18.35
C ASP A 28 10.33 -8.54 -17.48
N THR A 29 10.84 -8.84 -16.28
CA THR A 29 11.30 -7.83 -15.33
C THR A 29 12.78 -7.51 -15.61
N GLY A 30 13.01 -6.34 -16.23
CA GLY A 30 14.37 -5.86 -16.49
C GLY A 30 15.22 -5.68 -15.21
N PRO A 31 16.55 -5.44 -15.34
CA PRO A 31 17.44 -5.25 -14.21
C PRO A 31 16.90 -4.20 -13.21
N GLY A 32 16.82 -4.57 -11.93
CA GLY A 32 16.31 -3.70 -10.86
C GLY A 32 14.78 -3.63 -10.73
N GLY A 33 14.00 -4.27 -11.62
CA GLY A 33 12.55 -4.18 -11.58
C GLY A 33 11.92 -4.73 -10.29
N ARG A 34 12.46 -5.81 -9.71
CA ARG A 34 11.99 -6.33 -8.40
C ARG A 34 12.31 -5.39 -7.24
N VAL A 35 13.47 -4.72 -7.26
CA VAL A 35 13.81 -3.69 -6.27
C VAL A 35 12.86 -2.50 -6.40
N SER A 36 12.55 -2.08 -7.63
CA SER A 36 11.59 -1.00 -7.88
C SER A 36 10.18 -1.35 -7.39
N GLN A 37 9.71 -2.58 -7.63
CA GLN A 37 8.42 -3.05 -7.11
C GLN A 37 8.41 -3.11 -5.57
N ALA A 38 9.49 -3.59 -4.95
CA ALA A 38 9.62 -3.63 -3.50
C ALA A 38 9.62 -2.21 -2.89
N PHE A 39 10.27 -1.26 -3.55
CA PHE A 39 10.25 0.14 -3.14
C PHE A 39 8.84 0.75 -3.25
N GLN A 40 8.11 0.47 -4.34
CA GLN A 40 6.71 0.90 -4.48
C GLN A 40 5.81 0.35 -3.37
N LEU A 41 6.04 -0.90 -2.94
CA LEU A 41 5.31 -1.46 -1.79
C LEU A 41 5.55 -0.66 -0.51
N VAL A 42 6.79 -0.19 -0.27
CA VAL A 42 7.10 0.69 0.85
C VAL A 42 6.33 2.01 0.71
N GLU A 43 6.33 2.63 -0.47
CA GLU A 43 5.58 3.87 -0.71
C GLU A 43 4.07 3.68 -0.48
N PHE A 44 3.48 2.56 -0.87
CA PHE A 44 2.07 2.26 -0.59
C PHE A 44 1.82 2.11 0.91
N ALA A 45 2.70 1.42 1.64
CA ALA A 45 2.57 1.26 3.08
C ALA A 45 2.68 2.60 3.81
N GLU A 46 3.60 3.47 3.40
CA GLU A 46 3.72 4.82 3.94
C GLU A 46 2.50 5.68 3.65
N ARG A 47 1.93 5.60 2.45
CA ARG A 47 0.67 6.29 2.11
C ARG A 47 -0.51 5.78 2.94
N ALA A 48 -0.58 4.48 3.23
CA ALA A 48 -1.60 3.91 4.10
C ALA A 48 -1.44 4.32 5.57
N LEU A 49 -0.22 4.64 6.01
CA LEU A 49 0.04 5.03 7.39
C LEU A 49 -0.61 6.37 7.77
N VAL A 50 -0.61 7.34 6.86
CA VAL A 50 -1.20 8.67 7.10
C VAL A 50 -2.69 8.61 7.47
N PRO A 51 -3.59 7.99 6.68
CA PRO A 51 -5.00 7.87 7.05
C PRO A 51 -5.22 6.96 8.27
N ALA A 52 -4.31 6.02 8.57
CA ALA A 52 -4.38 5.27 9.82
C ALA A 52 -4.17 6.16 11.04
N VAL A 53 -3.14 7.04 11.00
CA VAL A 53 -2.89 8.03 12.06
C VAL A 53 -4.06 9.01 12.16
N VAL A 54 -4.55 9.54 11.04
CA VAL A 54 -5.73 10.44 11.05
C VAL A 54 -6.94 9.74 11.63
N PHE A 55 -7.19 8.47 11.29
CA PHE A 55 -8.30 7.70 11.83
C PHE A 55 -8.19 7.51 13.35
N GLU A 56 -7.01 7.20 13.88
CA GLU A 56 -6.80 7.11 15.33
C GLU A 56 -6.98 8.47 16.02
N ARG A 57 -6.53 9.56 15.39
CA ARG A 57 -6.78 10.92 15.87
C ARG A 57 -8.26 11.29 15.86
N GLU A 58 -9.01 10.92 14.82
CA GLU A 58 -10.49 11.08 14.76
C GLU A 58 -11.19 10.34 15.93
N ARG A 59 -10.58 9.26 16.44
CA ARG A 59 -11.11 8.47 17.58
C ARG A 59 -10.66 8.98 18.95
N GLY A 60 -9.85 10.03 19.00
CA GLY A 60 -9.38 10.65 20.23
C GLY A 60 -8.07 10.11 20.78
N SER A 61 -7.39 9.19 20.07
CA SER A 61 -6.08 8.68 20.47
C SER A 61 -5.06 9.82 20.52
N SER A 62 -4.31 9.93 21.61
CA SER A 62 -3.22 10.90 21.79
C SER A 62 -1.95 10.50 21.03
N TRP A 63 -1.05 11.45 20.77
CA TRP A 63 0.26 11.15 20.18
C TRP A 63 1.09 10.19 21.03
N THR A 64 0.95 10.28 22.36
CA THR A 64 1.58 9.37 23.32
C THR A 64 1.08 7.93 23.18
N GLU A 65 -0.19 7.73 22.82
CA GLU A 65 -0.77 6.40 22.59
C GLU A 65 -0.37 5.83 21.23
N ILE A 66 -0.17 6.68 20.21
CA ILE A 66 0.20 6.27 18.85
C ILE A 66 1.70 5.94 18.75
N ALA A 67 2.55 6.72 19.41
CA ALA A 67 4.01 6.64 19.33
C ALA A 67 4.62 5.24 19.54
N PRO A 68 4.20 4.45 20.53
CA PRO A 68 4.73 3.10 20.73
C PRO A 68 4.56 2.18 19.50
N TYR A 69 3.47 2.35 18.73
CA TYR A 69 3.22 1.53 17.53
C TYR A 69 4.10 1.92 16.34
N LEU A 70 4.65 3.14 16.35
CA LEU A 70 5.54 3.66 15.32
C LEU A 70 7.03 3.51 15.68
N GLY A 71 7.34 3.12 16.92
CA GLY A 71 8.71 2.97 17.38
C GLY A 71 9.49 4.28 17.51
N ILE A 72 8.80 5.42 17.54
CA ILE A 72 9.37 6.77 17.65
C ILE A 72 8.77 7.53 18.85
N GLY A 73 9.37 8.66 19.24
CA GLY A 73 8.91 9.44 20.39
C GLY A 73 7.62 10.22 20.11
N PRO A 74 6.78 10.52 21.13
CA PRO A 74 5.54 11.28 20.93
C PRO A 74 5.73 12.65 20.24
N ALA A 75 6.80 13.37 20.59
CA ALA A 75 7.13 14.65 19.96
C ALA A 75 7.47 14.49 18.46
N GLU A 76 8.16 13.40 18.10
CA GLU A 76 8.50 13.10 16.71
C GLU A 76 7.25 12.68 15.91
N VAL A 77 6.34 11.91 16.52
CA VAL A 77 5.03 11.61 15.90
C VAL A 77 4.25 12.89 15.65
N GLU A 78 4.17 13.76 16.65
CA GLU A 78 3.45 15.03 16.53
C GLU A 78 4.07 15.91 15.45
N GLU A 79 5.40 16.09 15.44
CA GLU A 79 6.12 16.83 14.39
C GLU A 79 5.82 16.27 13.00
N ARG A 80 5.84 14.94 12.84
CA ARG A 80 5.65 14.28 11.56
C ARG A 80 4.20 14.30 11.08
N PHE A 81 3.23 14.20 11.99
CA PHE A 81 1.84 13.91 11.62
C PHE A 81 0.81 14.98 12.01
N ALA A 82 1.12 15.96 12.85
CA ALA A 82 0.14 16.93 13.34
C ALA A 82 -0.56 17.73 12.23
N ALA A 83 0.16 18.02 11.13
CA ALA A 83 -0.42 18.73 9.99
C ALA A 83 -1.48 17.91 9.23
N HIS A 84 -1.45 16.57 9.30
CA HIS A 84 -2.34 15.73 8.50
C HIS A 84 -3.81 15.75 8.98
N PRO A 85 -4.13 15.59 10.29
CA PRO A 85 -5.50 15.77 10.78
C PRO A 85 -6.06 17.16 10.50
N ASP A 86 -5.25 18.21 10.65
CA ASP A 86 -5.69 19.59 10.40
C ASP A 86 -5.99 19.82 8.91
N HIS A 87 -5.10 19.36 8.03
CA HIS A 87 -5.31 19.40 6.58
C HIS A 87 -6.54 18.59 6.17
N TRP A 88 -6.71 17.41 6.75
CA TRP A 88 -7.85 16.52 6.50
C TRP A 88 -9.18 17.20 6.85
N ASN A 89 -9.27 17.83 8.02
CA ASN A 89 -10.48 18.56 8.43
C ASN A 89 -10.73 19.77 7.52
N THR A 90 -9.68 20.54 7.23
CA THR A 90 -9.76 21.71 6.33
C THR A 90 -10.24 21.32 4.93
N ALA A 91 -9.85 20.15 4.44
CA ALA A 91 -10.22 19.67 3.11
C ALA A 91 -11.72 19.34 2.97
N PHE A 92 -12.46 19.18 4.07
CA PHE A 92 -13.94 19.13 4.01
C PHE A 92 -14.56 20.52 3.81
N GLU A 93 -13.93 21.57 4.33
CA GLU A 93 -14.40 22.95 4.20
C GLU A 93 -13.98 23.57 2.87
N VAL A 94 -12.76 23.27 2.42
CA VAL A 94 -12.19 23.74 1.15
C VAL A 94 -11.77 22.52 0.31
N PRO A 95 -12.68 21.89 -0.44
CA PRO A 95 -12.41 20.60 -1.09
C PRO A 95 -11.41 20.64 -2.24
N TYR A 96 -11.16 21.82 -2.81
CA TYR A 96 -10.28 22.00 -3.95
C TYR A 96 -9.25 23.08 -3.68
N ARG A 97 -8.00 22.80 -4.02
CA ARG A 97 -6.94 23.80 -4.17
C ARG A 97 -6.65 24.01 -5.65
N LEU A 98 -6.04 25.15 -6.00
CA LEU A 98 -5.47 25.31 -7.33
C LEU A 98 -4.10 24.63 -7.38
N ASP A 99 -3.74 24.11 -8.55
CA ASP A 99 -2.38 23.67 -8.85
C ASP A 99 -1.40 24.84 -8.89
N ASP A 100 -0.11 24.56 -9.00
CA ASP A 100 0.95 25.59 -8.99
C ASP A 100 0.82 26.61 -10.13
N THR A 101 0.07 26.26 -11.18
CA THR A 101 -0.23 27.15 -12.31
C THR A 101 -1.46 28.03 -12.09
N GLY A 102 -2.24 27.78 -11.04
CA GLY A 102 -3.49 28.48 -10.72
C GLY A 102 -4.66 28.13 -11.64
N ARG A 103 -4.54 27.12 -12.50
CA ARG A 103 -5.49 26.84 -13.59
C ARG A 103 -6.33 25.60 -13.34
N LYS A 104 -5.79 24.61 -12.64
CA LYS A 104 -6.46 23.34 -12.40
C LYS A 104 -6.89 23.24 -10.94
N ARG A 105 -8.15 22.91 -10.72
CA ARG A 105 -8.65 22.50 -9.40
C ARG A 105 -8.17 21.08 -9.11
N VAL A 106 -7.44 20.93 -8.02
CA VAL A 106 -6.93 19.66 -7.50
C VAL A 106 -7.73 19.34 -6.24
N PRO A 107 -8.43 18.18 -6.19
CA PRO A 107 -9.05 17.72 -4.96
C PRO A 107 -8.03 17.62 -3.84
N GLN A 108 -8.37 18.12 -2.65
CA GLN A 108 -7.50 18.00 -1.47
C GLN A 108 -7.70 16.66 -0.77
N LEU A 109 -8.91 16.09 -0.86
CA LEU A 109 -9.22 14.77 -0.32
C LEU A 109 -8.89 13.65 -1.32
N PRO A 110 -8.41 12.49 -0.85
CA PRO A 110 -8.32 11.27 -1.65
C PRO A 110 -9.68 10.89 -2.24
N THR A 111 -9.67 10.21 -3.40
CA THR A 111 -10.89 9.79 -4.10
C THR A 111 -11.88 9.06 -3.20
N ALA A 112 -11.40 8.15 -2.33
CA ALA A 112 -12.27 7.41 -1.42
C ALA A 112 -12.97 8.26 -0.35
N ALA A 113 -12.42 9.44 -0.02
CA ALA A 113 -13.11 10.42 0.82
C ALA A 113 -14.01 11.36 0.01
N TYR A 114 -13.66 11.63 -1.24
CA TYR A 114 -14.44 12.47 -2.15
C TYR A 114 -15.71 11.76 -2.68
N ASP A 115 -15.60 10.48 -3.04
CA ASP A 115 -16.70 9.62 -3.50
C ASP A 115 -16.74 8.32 -2.67
N PRO A 116 -17.34 8.37 -1.46
CA PRO A 116 -17.37 7.23 -0.56
C PRO A 116 -18.27 6.09 -1.05
N VAL A 117 -19.29 6.37 -1.87
CA VAL A 117 -20.19 5.34 -2.41
C VAL A 117 -19.42 4.46 -3.38
N TRP A 118 -18.75 5.07 -4.36
CA TRP A 118 -17.90 4.34 -5.30
C TRP A 118 -16.80 3.54 -4.58
N ALA A 119 -16.16 4.13 -3.56
CA ALA A 119 -15.10 3.46 -2.81
C ALA A 119 -15.61 2.23 -2.04
N CYS A 120 -16.78 2.31 -1.41
CA CYS A 120 -17.41 1.15 -0.78
C CYS A 120 -17.68 0.03 -1.80
N ASP A 121 -18.29 0.35 -2.95
CA ASP A 121 -18.59 -0.63 -3.99
C ASP A 121 -17.32 -1.33 -4.52
N ARG A 122 -16.26 -0.54 -4.75
CA ARG A 122 -14.94 -1.06 -5.16
C ARG A 122 -14.37 -2.00 -4.09
N LEU A 123 -14.37 -1.59 -2.83
CA LEU A 123 -13.79 -2.35 -1.72
C LEU A 123 -14.56 -3.64 -1.44
N ASP A 124 -15.89 -3.61 -1.52
CA ASP A 124 -16.73 -4.81 -1.37
C ASP A 124 -16.48 -5.81 -2.50
N THR A 125 -16.31 -5.31 -3.72
CA THR A 125 -15.95 -6.14 -4.88
C THR A 125 -14.57 -6.77 -4.68
N TRP A 126 -13.58 -5.98 -4.26
CA TRP A 126 -12.23 -6.47 -3.98
C TRP A 126 -12.23 -7.54 -2.89
N ALA A 127 -12.89 -7.27 -1.75
CA ALA A 127 -12.97 -8.18 -0.62
C ALA A 127 -13.63 -9.52 -1.01
N ARG A 128 -14.74 -9.46 -1.76
CA ARG A 128 -15.44 -10.64 -2.27
C ARG A 128 -14.55 -11.51 -3.16
N ASN A 129 -13.77 -10.89 -4.04
CA ASN A 129 -12.92 -11.60 -4.98
C ASN A 129 -11.66 -12.17 -4.32
N ARG A 130 -11.08 -11.47 -3.34
CA ARG A 130 -9.76 -11.83 -2.78
C ARG A 130 -9.81 -12.60 -1.48
N LEU A 131 -10.81 -12.39 -0.65
CA LEU A 131 -10.92 -13.10 0.64
C LEU A 131 -11.55 -14.49 0.50
N VAL A 132 -12.21 -14.80 -0.64
CA VAL A 132 -12.90 -16.07 -0.87
C VAL A 132 -12.15 -17.00 -1.85
N LEU A 133 -11.20 -16.50 -2.65
CA LEU A 133 -10.59 -17.25 -3.77
C LEU A 133 -9.08 -17.50 -3.62
N VAL A 134 -8.65 -18.11 -2.52
CA VAL A 134 -7.40 -18.88 -2.53
C VAL A 134 -7.76 -20.32 -2.90
N ASN A 135 -7.95 -20.57 -4.20
CA ASN A 135 -8.16 -21.93 -4.74
C ASN A 135 -7.20 -22.19 -5.92
N ASP A 136 -5.97 -21.71 -5.77
CA ASP A 136 -4.83 -22.10 -6.61
C ASP A 136 -3.91 -22.95 -5.73
N GLU A 137 -3.65 -24.20 -6.12
CA GLU A 137 -2.91 -25.14 -5.27
C GLU A 137 -1.44 -24.73 -5.12
N ARG A 138 -0.82 -24.00 -6.08
CA ARG A 138 0.62 -23.66 -6.06
C ARG A 138 1.02 -22.38 -6.83
N PRO A 139 0.46 -21.20 -6.53
CA PRO A 139 0.74 -19.95 -7.26
C PRO A 139 2.19 -19.44 -7.14
N VAL A 140 2.95 -19.92 -6.15
CA VAL A 140 4.32 -19.47 -5.85
C VAL A 140 5.39 -20.42 -6.39
N SER A 141 5.13 -21.73 -6.35
CA SER A 141 6.16 -22.75 -6.63
C SER A 141 6.21 -23.21 -8.09
N SER A 142 5.23 -22.83 -8.91
CA SER A 142 5.18 -23.19 -10.34
C SER A 142 6.20 -22.44 -11.20
N GLY A 143 6.56 -21.20 -10.83
CA GLY A 143 7.56 -20.39 -11.54
C GLY A 143 9.00 -20.59 -11.05
N LEU A 144 9.19 -21.28 -9.93
CA LEU A 144 10.50 -21.65 -9.42
C LEU A 144 10.95 -22.94 -10.11
N GLY A 145 11.39 -22.81 -11.37
CA GLY A 145 12.10 -23.89 -12.06
C GLY A 145 13.23 -24.39 -11.16
N ARG A 146 13.21 -25.69 -10.85
CA ARG A 146 14.26 -26.37 -10.07
C ARG A 146 15.59 -26.02 -10.73
N ALA A 147 16.44 -25.26 -10.06
CA ALA A 147 17.83 -25.11 -10.49
C ALA A 147 18.35 -26.54 -10.69
N ALA A 148 18.65 -26.89 -11.94
CA ALA A 148 19.17 -28.22 -12.24
C ALA A 148 20.40 -28.42 -11.35
N PRO A 149 20.50 -29.55 -10.61
CA PRO A 149 21.78 -29.88 -10.01
C PRO A 149 22.81 -29.93 -11.13
N GLU A 150 23.94 -29.24 -10.94
CA GLU A 150 25.08 -29.25 -11.85
C GLU A 150 25.30 -30.69 -12.35
N GLU A 151 25.35 -30.86 -13.68
CA GLU A 151 25.69 -32.14 -14.30
C GLU A 151 26.96 -32.69 -13.67
N GLU A 152 26.79 -33.75 -12.88
CA GLU A 152 27.87 -34.58 -12.38
C GLU A 152 28.55 -35.18 -13.63
N LEU A 153 29.70 -34.60 -14.01
CA LEU A 153 30.50 -35.04 -15.14
C LEU A 153 30.73 -36.57 -15.04
N PRO A 154 30.51 -37.33 -16.13
CA PRO A 154 30.62 -38.78 -16.07
C PRO A 154 32.06 -39.20 -15.72
N PRO A 155 32.23 -40.33 -15.00
CA PRO A 155 33.53 -40.77 -14.54
C PRO A 155 34.43 -41.10 -15.73
N VAL A 156 35.64 -40.55 -15.71
CA VAL A 156 36.74 -40.98 -16.58
C VAL A 156 37.13 -42.39 -16.16
N THR A 157 36.73 -43.39 -16.96
CA THR A 157 37.23 -44.77 -16.84
C THR A 157 38.65 -44.92 -17.43
N PRO A 158 39.43 -45.91 -16.96
CA PRO A 158 40.88 -45.84 -16.80
C PRO A 158 41.72 -46.03 -18.08
#